data_AF-A0A969S3M8-F1
#
_entry.id   AF-A0A969S3M8-F1
#
_cell.length_a   1.000
_cell.length_b   1.000
_cell.length_c   1.000
_cell.angle_alpha   90.00
_cell.angle_beta   90.00
_cell.angle_gamma   90.00
#
_symmetry.space_group_name_H-M   'P 1'
#
loop_
_entity.id
_entity.type
_entity.pdbx_description
1 polymer ?
#
loop_
_entity_poly.entity_id
_entity_poly.type
_entity_poly.pdbx_seq_one_letter_code
_entity_poly.pdbx_strand_id
1 'polypeptide(L)'
;MSWLPIICQNTTEPPPSWEDLGGLSGELPECPYHGLSAFGEKDADFFFGREKFIADLVEAVNSKPLVPVVGASGSGKSSVVFAGLIPRLRSVRNVGIVSFRPGKNPFDAMAIALSKYCKSLVQGQTKASGETASRLAELEFEVNLRHDEKVLCYFLENIINSSGYQRLVLVADQFEELYTLAAQEERYSF
;
A
#
# COMPACT_ATOMS: atom_id res chain seq x y z
N MET A 1 -6.37 39.90 -16.02
CA MET A 1 -5.49 39.32 -17.06
C MET A 1 -4.47 38.45 -16.37
N SER A 2 -4.74 37.15 -16.21
CA SER A 2 -3.77 36.18 -15.70
C SER A 2 -2.98 35.63 -16.88
N TRP A 3 -1.73 36.07 -17.00
CA TRP A 3 -0.81 35.54 -17.98
C TRP A 3 -0.43 34.10 -17.60
N LEU A 4 -0.39 33.20 -18.57
CA LEU A 4 0.23 31.88 -18.41
C LEU A 4 1.71 32.07 -18.02
N PRO A 5 2.31 31.16 -17.22
CA PRO A 5 3.76 31.06 -17.15
C PRO A 5 4.27 30.58 -18.52
N ILE A 6 4.60 31.52 -19.40
CA ILE A 6 5.08 31.26 -20.76
C ILE A 6 6.60 31.05 -20.69
N ILE A 7 7.08 29.84 -21.00
CA ILE A 7 8.52 29.50 -21.01
C ILE A 7 9.20 30.04 -22.28
N CYS A 8 8.46 30.19 -23.39
CA CYS A 8 8.91 30.87 -24.61
C CYS A 8 7.75 31.63 -25.27
N GLN A 9 7.93 32.93 -25.54
CA GLN A 9 6.93 33.78 -26.19
C GLN A 9 7.44 34.20 -27.57
N ASN A 10 6.67 33.89 -28.62
CA ASN A 10 6.85 34.50 -29.92
C ASN A 10 6.31 35.94 -29.88
N THR A 11 7.15 36.95 -30.14
CA THR A 11 6.76 38.37 -30.02
C THR A 11 5.96 38.89 -31.21
N THR A 12 5.87 38.13 -32.30
CA THR A 12 5.10 38.53 -33.50
C THR A 12 3.63 38.11 -33.45
N GLU A 13 3.23 37.33 -32.44
CA GLU A 13 1.86 36.85 -32.28
C GLU A 13 1.31 37.25 -30.91
N PRO A 14 0.05 37.71 -30.82
CA PRO A 14 -0.59 37.92 -29.52
C PRO A 14 -0.66 36.57 -28.80
N PRO A 15 -0.23 36.48 -27.54
CA PRO A 15 -0.24 35.22 -26.82
C PRO A 15 -1.68 34.73 -26.62
N PRO A 16 -1.93 33.42 -26.76
CA PRO A 16 -3.25 32.87 -26.59
C PRO A 16 -3.73 33.10 -25.15
N SER A 17 -5.01 33.44 -25.00
CA SER A 17 -5.65 33.47 -23.70
C SER A 17 -5.90 32.05 -23.19
N TRP A 18 -6.22 31.92 -21.89
CA TRP A 18 -6.65 30.64 -21.33
C TRP A 18 -7.87 30.07 -22.06
N GLU A 19 -8.75 30.93 -22.57
CA GLU A 19 -9.95 30.54 -23.33
C GLU A 19 -9.56 30.00 -24.72
N ASP A 20 -8.59 30.62 -25.39
CA ASP A 20 -8.08 30.20 -26.70
C ASP A 20 -7.40 28.83 -26.66
N LEU A 21 -6.82 28.45 -25.52
CA LEU A 21 -6.20 27.14 -25.29
C LEU A 21 -7.21 26.05 -24.89
N GLY A 22 -8.51 26.30 -25.09
CA GLY A 22 -9.57 25.38 -24.69
C GLY A 22 -9.87 25.47 -23.21
N GLY A 23 -9.91 26.71 -22.69
CA GLY A 23 -10.06 27.04 -21.27
C GLY A 23 -10.92 26.05 -20.51
N LEU A 24 -10.42 25.62 -19.36
CA LEU A 24 -11.00 24.61 -18.48
C LEU A 24 -12.33 25.12 -17.90
N SER A 25 -13.33 25.22 -18.78
CA SER A 25 -14.70 25.64 -18.51
C SER A 25 -15.48 24.37 -18.23
N GLY A 26 -15.17 23.75 -17.09
CA GLY A 26 -15.74 22.48 -16.64
C GLY A 26 -15.00 21.94 -15.41
N GLU A 27 -15.47 20.81 -14.88
CA GLU A 27 -14.66 20.04 -13.93
C GLU A 27 -13.38 19.57 -14.62
N LEU A 28 -12.25 19.92 -14.02
CA LEU A 28 -10.94 19.44 -14.46
C LEU A 28 -10.91 17.91 -14.41
N PRO A 29 -10.47 17.21 -15.47
CA PRO A 29 -10.14 15.80 -15.33
C PRO A 29 -9.08 15.63 -14.24
N GLU A 30 -9.09 14.49 -13.55
CA GLU A 30 -8.08 14.19 -12.54
C GLU A 30 -6.67 14.36 -13.11
N CYS A 31 -5.84 15.14 -12.43
CA CYS A 31 -4.48 15.40 -12.87
C CYS A 31 -3.66 14.10 -12.81
N PRO A 32 -3.10 13.61 -13.93
CA PRO A 32 -2.37 12.34 -13.96
C PRO A 32 -0.98 12.45 -13.30
N TYR A 33 -0.54 13.67 -12.97
CA TYR A 33 0.77 13.93 -12.37
C TYR A 33 0.63 14.14 -10.86
N HIS A 34 1.06 13.13 -10.08
CA HIS A 34 0.97 13.15 -8.62
C HIS A 34 2.15 13.86 -7.90
N GLY A 35 3.06 14.49 -8.65
CA GLY A 35 4.22 15.17 -8.08
C GLY A 35 5.14 14.19 -7.33
N LEU A 36 5.40 14.47 -6.04
CA LEU A 36 6.23 13.62 -5.17
C LEU A 36 5.44 12.52 -4.45
N SER A 37 4.11 12.51 -4.58
CA SER A 37 3.30 11.45 -4.00
C SER A 37 3.55 10.12 -4.71
N ALA A 38 3.59 9.03 -3.95
CA ALA A 38 3.66 7.70 -4.53
C ALA A 38 2.36 7.37 -5.28
N PHE A 39 2.49 6.70 -6.42
CA PHE A 39 1.34 6.15 -7.14
C PHE A 39 0.75 5.00 -6.33
N GLY A 40 -0.55 5.03 -6.10
CA GLY A 40 -1.31 3.98 -5.46
C GLY A 40 -1.87 2.96 -6.45
N GLU A 41 -2.61 1.99 -5.92
CA GLU A 41 -3.25 0.94 -6.73
C GLU A 41 -4.23 1.50 -7.77
N LYS A 42 -4.93 2.60 -7.43
CA LYS A 42 -5.88 3.28 -8.32
C LYS A 42 -5.21 3.97 -9.50
N ASP A 43 -3.93 4.29 -9.37
CA ASP A 43 -3.16 5.04 -10.35
C ASP A 43 -2.38 4.10 -11.29
N ALA A 44 -2.68 2.79 -11.27
CA ALA A 44 -2.01 1.76 -12.05
C ALA A 44 -2.05 2.06 -13.56
N ASP A 45 -3.15 2.63 -14.05
CA ASP A 45 -3.33 3.01 -15.44
C ASP A 45 -2.43 4.19 -15.86
N PHE A 46 -1.84 4.91 -14.90
CA PHE A 46 -0.89 6.01 -15.15
C PHE A 46 0.56 5.62 -14.86
N PHE A 47 0.81 4.37 -14.44
CA PHE A 47 2.15 3.91 -14.02
C PHE A 47 2.86 3.12 -15.12
N PHE A 48 3.79 3.78 -15.82
CA PHE A 48 4.50 3.25 -16.99
C PHE A 48 6.04 3.24 -16.84
N GLY A 49 6.72 2.52 -17.73
CA GLY A 49 8.19 2.51 -17.88
C GLY A 49 8.92 1.56 -16.92
N ARG A 50 8.17 0.78 -16.13
CA ARG A 50 8.69 -0.20 -15.15
C ARG A 50 8.16 -1.61 -15.39
N GLU A 51 7.58 -1.88 -16.54
CA GLU A 51 6.85 -3.11 -16.86
C GLU A 51 7.72 -4.36 -16.69
N LYS A 52 8.94 -4.34 -17.23
CA LYS A 52 9.88 -5.46 -17.10
C LYS A 52 10.24 -5.73 -15.64
N PHE A 53 10.57 -4.69 -14.89
CA PHE A 53 10.93 -4.82 -13.47
C PHE A 53 9.75 -5.35 -12.65
N ILE A 54 8.53 -4.91 -12.95
CA ILE A 54 7.32 -5.41 -12.28
C ILE A 54 7.08 -6.88 -12.62
N ALA A 55 7.30 -7.30 -13.87
CA ALA A 55 7.18 -8.71 -14.25
C ALA A 55 8.18 -9.59 -13.48
N ASP A 56 9.45 -9.18 -13.41
CA ASP A 56 10.48 -9.87 -12.63
C ASP A 56 10.11 -9.91 -11.14
N LEU A 57 9.53 -8.83 -10.60
CA LEU A 57 9.07 -8.76 -9.22
C LEU A 57 7.88 -9.69 -8.95
N VAL A 58 6.92 -9.80 -9.88
CA VAL A 58 5.80 -10.74 -9.78
C VAL A 58 6.32 -12.18 -9.73
N GLU A 59 7.30 -12.53 -10.57
CA GLU A 59 7.92 -13.86 -10.55
C GLU A 59 8.66 -14.12 -9.23
N ALA A 60 9.42 -13.13 -8.74
CA ALA A 60 10.11 -13.24 -7.46
C ALA A 60 9.13 -13.44 -6.30
N VAL A 61 8.05 -12.66 -6.24
CA VAL A 61 7.00 -12.82 -5.22
C VAL A 61 6.34 -14.18 -5.37
N ASN A 62 6.13 -14.67 -6.59
CA ASN A 62 5.52 -15.96 -6.79
C ASN A 62 6.38 -17.14 -6.32
N SER A 63 7.70 -17.03 -6.46
CA SER A 63 8.66 -18.10 -6.19
C SER A 63 9.29 -18.08 -4.80
N LYS A 64 9.27 -16.93 -4.10
CA LYS A 64 9.98 -16.75 -2.82
C LYS A 64 9.02 -16.34 -1.70
N PRO A 65 9.27 -16.76 -0.45
CA PRO A 65 8.45 -16.36 0.70
C PRO A 65 8.71 -14.91 1.14
N LEU A 66 9.89 -14.36 0.84
CA LEU A 66 10.28 -12.99 1.19
C LEU A 66 11.00 -12.34 0.01
N VAL A 67 10.58 -11.13 -0.35
CA VAL A 67 11.16 -10.35 -1.46
C VAL A 67 11.40 -8.92 -1.01
N PRO A 68 12.66 -8.52 -0.75
CA PRO A 68 12.97 -7.14 -0.42
C PRO A 68 12.97 -6.26 -1.68
N VAL A 69 12.35 -5.09 -1.61
CA VAL A 69 12.41 -4.05 -2.64
C VAL A 69 13.25 -2.90 -2.11
N VAL A 70 14.49 -2.78 -2.59
CA VAL A 70 15.48 -1.83 -2.08
C VAL A 70 15.87 -0.83 -3.17
N GLY A 71 16.14 0.41 -2.77
CA GLY A 71 16.47 1.51 -3.66
C GLY A 71 16.48 2.85 -2.93
N ALA A 72 17.08 3.86 -3.55
CA ALA A 72 17.21 5.20 -2.98
C ALA A 72 15.85 5.79 -2.56
N SER A 73 15.85 6.74 -1.61
CA SER A 73 14.65 7.51 -1.30
C SER A 73 14.13 8.23 -2.54
N GLY A 74 12.82 8.25 -2.75
CA GLY A 74 12.21 8.84 -3.95
C GLY A 74 12.36 8.04 -5.25
N SER A 75 13.03 6.87 -5.27
CA SER A 75 13.17 6.05 -6.49
C SER A 75 11.86 5.39 -6.97
N GLY A 76 10.75 5.57 -6.25
CA GLY A 76 9.43 5.05 -6.62
C GLY A 76 9.16 3.62 -6.15
N LYS A 77 9.86 3.10 -5.13
CA LYS A 77 9.66 1.74 -4.60
C LYS A 77 8.20 1.45 -4.23
N SER A 78 7.60 2.34 -3.43
CA SER A 78 6.21 2.20 -3.03
C SER A 78 5.29 2.26 -4.26
N SER A 79 5.53 3.16 -5.22
CA SER A 79 4.78 3.18 -6.49
C SER A 79 4.89 1.87 -7.27
N VAL A 80 6.09 1.29 -7.37
CA VAL A 80 6.30 -0.01 -8.02
C VAL A 80 5.53 -1.12 -7.30
N VAL A 81 5.41 -1.07 -5.98
CA VAL A 81 4.63 -2.06 -5.23
C VAL A 81 3.12 -1.83 -5.39
N PHE A 82 2.65 -0.61 -5.15
CA PHE A 82 1.22 -0.30 -5.07
C PHE A 82 0.56 -0.12 -6.45
N ALA A 83 1.14 0.66 -7.36
CA ALA A 83 0.63 0.85 -8.71
C ALA A 83 1.16 -0.21 -9.69
N GLY A 84 2.29 -0.81 -9.35
CA GLY A 84 2.92 -1.85 -10.15
C GLY A 84 2.43 -3.25 -9.79
N LEU A 85 3.06 -3.84 -8.77
CA LEU A 85 2.94 -5.24 -8.37
C LEU A 85 1.53 -5.64 -7.95
N ILE A 86 0.91 -4.91 -7.03
CA ILE A 86 -0.38 -5.28 -6.41
C ILE A 86 -1.49 -5.48 -7.46
N PRO A 87 -1.70 -4.57 -8.44
CA PRO A 87 -2.66 -4.78 -9.52
C PRO A 87 -2.43 -6.08 -10.31
N ARG A 88 -1.17 -6.43 -10.61
CA ARG A 88 -0.84 -7.70 -11.30
C ARG A 88 -1.12 -8.92 -10.42
N LEU A 89 -0.87 -8.83 -9.11
CA LEU A 89 -1.17 -9.95 -8.21
C LEU A 89 -2.68 -10.15 -8.04
N ARG A 90 -3.46 -9.08 -8.00
CA ARG A 90 -4.93 -9.16 -7.91
C ARG A 90 -5.60 -9.67 -9.18
N SER A 91 -4.98 -9.50 -10.35
CA SER A 91 -5.52 -10.08 -11.59
C SER A 91 -5.43 -11.61 -11.61
N VAL A 92 -4.52 -12.18 -10.82
CA VAL A 92 -4.48 -13.61 -10.52
C VAL A 92 -5.57 -13.92 -9.48
N ARG A 93 -6.47 -14.84 -9.81
CA ARG A 93 -7.55 -15.23 -8.88
C ARG A 93 -6.97 -15.78 -7.57
N ASN A 94 -7.62 -15.45 -6.46
CA ASN A 94 -7.36 -16.02 -5.13
C ASN A 94 -6.07 -15.56 -4.43
N VAL A 95 -5.51 -14.39 -4.76
CA VAL A 95 -4.43 -13.77 -3.97
C VAL A 95 -4.99 -12.66 -3.08
N GLY A 96 -4.85 -12.80 -1.77
CA GLY A 96 -5.16 -11.73 -0.82
C GLY A 96 -3.95 -10.83 -0.59
N ILE A 97 -4.16 -9.51 -0.56
CA ILE A 97 -3.11 -8.52 -0.36
C ILE A 97 -3.37 -7.78 0.94
N VAL A 98 -2.40 -7.78 1.85
CA VAL A 98 -2.44 -7.01 3.10
C VAL A 98 -1.23 -6.09 3.11
N SER A 99 -1.42 -4.80 3.42
CA SER A 99 -0.32 -3.84 3.49
C SER A 99 -0.35 -3.08 4.81
N PHE A 100 0.82 -2.82 5.37
CA PHE A 100 1.00 -2.02 6.58
C PHE A 100 2.30 -1.23 6.51
N ARG A 101 2.45 -0.24 7.39
CA ARG A 101 3.69 0.50 7.62
C ARG A 101 4.14 0.26 9.05
N PRO A 102 5.35 -0.28 9.29
CA PRO A 102 5.79 -0.65 10.63
C PRO A 102 5.79 0.53 11.63
N GLY A 103 6.31 1.69 11.23
CA GLY A 103 6.38 2.87 12.09
C GLY A 103 7.08 2.61 13.44
N LYS A 104 6.52 3.17 14.52
CA LYS A 104 7.08 3.03 15.89
C LYS A 104 6.70 1.71 16.57
N ASN A 105 5.51 1.19 16.27
CA ASN A 105 4.91 0.01 16.90
C ASN A 105 4.58 -1.01 15.79
N PRO A 106 5.56 -1.81 15.34
CA PRO A 106 5.42 -2.62 14.13
C PRO A 106 4.40 -3.76 14.27
N PHE A 107 4.32 -4.36 15.46
CA PHE A 107 3.34 -5.41 15.77
C PHE A 107 1.90 -4.87 15.78
N ASP A 108 1.67 -3.70 16.35
CA ASP A 108 0.36 -3.03 16.37
C ASP A 108 -0.09 -2.70 14.94
N ALA A 109 0.80 -2.09 14.15
CA ALA A 109 0.51 -1.77 12.75
C ALA A 109 0.16 -3.01 11.92
N MET A 110 0.86 -4.14 12.14
CA MET A 110 0.56 -5.41 11.49
C MET A 110 -0.77 -6.00 11.99
N ALA A 111 -1.03 -5.92 13.29
CA ALA A 111 -2.25 -6.42 13.91
C ALA A 111 -3.50 -5.74 13.34
N ILE A 112 -3.48 -4.41 13.28
CA ILE A 112 -4.54 -3.58 12.70
C ILE A 112 -4.74 -3.87 11.19
N ALA A 113 -3.66 -4.16 10.47
CA ALA A 113 -3.76 -4.46 9.04
C ALA A 113 -4.41 -5.83 8.79
N LEU A 114 -4.07 -6.83 9.59
CA LEU A 114 -4.60 -8.19 9.49
C LEU A 114 -6.02 -8.31 10.05
N SER A 115 -6.39 -7.55 11.10
CA SER A 115 -7.72 -7.60 11.73
C SER A 115 -8.86 -7.35 10.73
N LYS A 116 -8.63 -6.47 9.75
CA LYS A 116 -9.56 -6.15 8.66
C LYS A 116 -9.98 -7.34 7.80
N TYR A 117 -9.12 -8.37 7.74
CA TYR A 117 -9.33 -9.60 6.98
C TYR A 117 -9.87 -10.74 7.85
N CYS A 118 -9.82 -10.59 9.17
CA CYS A 118 -10.28 -11.56 10.16
C CYS A 118 -11.74 -11.38 10.60
N LYS A 119 -12.63 -10.91 9.70
CA LYS A 119 -14.03 -10.58 10.04
C LYS A 119 -14.80 -11.74 10.71
N SER A 120 -14.39 -12.99 10.53
CA SER A 120 -15.04 -14.16 11.15
C SER A 120 -14.57 -14.48 12.57
N LEU A 121 -13.35 -14.12 12.98
CA LEU A 121 -12.83 -14.47 14.32
C LEU A 121 -13.46 -13.62 15.43
N VAL A 122 -13.81 -12.37 15.14
CA VAL A 122 -14.42 -11.45 16.12
C VAL A 122 -15.95 -11.62 16.20
N GLN A 123 -16.61 -12.09 15.14
CA GLN A 123 -18.07 -12.27 15.13
C GLN A 123 -18.56 -13.49 15.92
N GLY A 124 -17.66 -14.42 16.27
CA GLY A 124 -18.00 -15.63 17.04
C GLY A 124 -18.22 -15.40 18.54
N GLN A 125 -17.78 -14.27 19.11
CA GLN A 125 -17.83 -14.03 20.56
C GLN A 125 -18.20 -12.60 20.94
N THR A 126 -19.32 -12.07 20.43
CA THR A 126 -20.28 -11.24 21.19
C THR A 126 -21.25 -10.54 20.24
N LYS A 127 -22.55 -10.65 20.54
CA LYS A 127 -23.61 -9.79 19.97
C LYS A 127 -23.54 -8.35 20.51
N ALA A 128 -22.34 -7.84 20.82
CA ALA A 128 -22.12 -6.50 21.33
C ALA A 128 -21.47 -5.68 20.21
N SER A 129 -22.32 -4.96 19.50
CA SER A 129 -21.96 -3.81 18.67
C SER A 129 -21.02 -2.86 19.42
N GLY A 130 -19.80 -2.66 18.92
CA GLY A 130 -18.92 -1.57 19.36
C GLY A 130 -17.49 -1.67 18.85
N GLU A 131 -16.94 -0.55 18.37
CA GLU A 131 -15.51 -0.37 18.05
C GLU A 131 -14.56 -0.89 19.14
N THR A 132 -15.02 -0.91 20.40
CA THR A 132 -14.28 -1.39 21.57
C THR A 132 -13.92 -2.88 21.49
N ALA A 133 -14.80 -3.73 20.96
CA ALA A 133 -14.51 -5.17 20.83
C ALA A 133 -13.46 -5.45 19.74
N SER A 134 -13.49 -4.65 18.66
CA SER A 134 -12.46 -4.71 17.61
C SER A 134 -11.09 -4.28 18.14
N ARG A 135 -11.04 -3.21 18.93
CA ARG A 135 -9.80 -2.73 19.57
C ARG A 135 -9.22 -3.72 20.58
N LEU A 136 -10.06 -4.38 21.38
CA LEU A 136 -9.60 -5.42 22.30
C LEU A 136 -9.01 -6.62 21.56
N ALA A 137 -9.64 -7.06 20.47
CA ALA A 137 -9.11 -8.13 19.62
C ALA A 137 -7.78 -7.73 18.94
N GLU A 138 -7.64 -6.48 18.51
CA GLU A 138 -6.39 -5.93 17.95
C GLU A 138 -5.26 -5.92 18.99
N LEU A 139 -5.54 -5.47 20.21
CA LEU A 139 -4.58 -5.45 21.32
C LEU A 139 -4.18 -6.85 21.77
N GLU A 140 -5.13 -7.77 21.91
CA GLU A 140 -4.83 -9.18 22.22
C GLU A 140 -3.97 -9.79 21.11
N PHE A 141 -4.28 -9.47 19.85
CA PHE A 141 -3.50 -9.96 18.72
C PHE A 141 -2.08 -9.38 18.71
N GLU A 142 -1.91 -8.09 18.97
CA GLU A 142 -0.58 -7.46 19.14
C GLU A 142 0.23 -8.17 20.22
N VAL A 143 -0.34 -8.36 21.42
CA VAL A 143 0.32 -9.02 22.54
C VAL A 143 0.74 -10.44 22.14
N ASN A 144 -0.14 -11.18 21.48
CA ASN A 144 0.17 -12.55 21.06
C ASN A 144 1.26 -12.60 19.98
N LEU A 145 1.24 -11.67 19.01
CA LEU A 145 2.27 -11.58 17.96
C LEU A 145 3.67 -11.32 18.53
N ARG A 146 3.76 -10.59 19.64
CA ARG A 146 5.04 -10.30 20.32
C ARG A 146 5.64 -11.51 21.04
N HIS A 147 4.82 -12.47 21.44
CA HIS A 147 5.24 -13.56 22.33
C HIS A 147 5.30 -14.92 21.65
N ASP A 148 4.54 -15.15 20.57
CA ASP A 148 4.51 -16.43 19.87
C ASP A 148 4.32 -16.27 18.36
N GLU A 149 5.39 -16.57 17.61
CA GLU A 149 5.42 -16.58 16.15
C GLU A 149 4.34 -17.50 15.54
N LYS A 150 3.96 -18.58 16.26
CA LYS A 150 2.94 -19.52 15.79
C LYS A 150 1.57 -18.89 15.71
N VAL A 151 1.32 -17.84 16.49
CA VAL A 151 0.06 -17.09 16.44
C VAL A 151 -0.08 -16.44 15.07
N LEU A 152 0.98 -15.81 14.54
CA LEU A 152 0.93 -15.24 13.19
C LEU A 152 0.55 -16.31 12.16
N CYS A 153 1.19 -17.48 12.20
CA CYS A 153 0.88 -18.58 11.29
C CYS A 153 -0.59 -19.02 11.40
N TYR A 154 -1.10 -19.22 12.61
CA TYR A 154 -2.50 -19.59 12.86
C TYR A 154 -3.48 -18.55 12.29
N PHE A 155 -3.19 -17.26 12.46
CA PHE A 155 -4.03 -16.19 11.93
C PHE A 155 -3.99 -16.12 10.40
N LEU A 156 -2.81 -16.26 9.80
CA LEU A 156 -2.66 -16.28 8.35
C LEU A 156 -3.39 -17.48 7.73
N GLU A 157 -3.29 -18.66 8.34
CA GLU A 157 -4.03 -19.86 7.92
C GLU A 157 -5.54 -19.65 8.02
N ASN A 158 -6.03 -19.05 9.10
CA ASN A 158 -7.45 -18.73 9.25
C ASN A 158 -7.95 -17.74 8.21
N ILE A 159 -7.17 -16.70 7.88
CA ILE A 159 -7.51 -15.76 6.82
C ILE A 159 -7.64 -16.52 5.51
N ILE A 160 -6.64 -17.32 5.12
CA ILE A 160 -6.64 -18.10 3.88
C ILE A 160 -7.89 -19.02 3.81
N ASN A 161 -8.15 -19.77 4.88
CA ASN A 161 -9.26 -20.73 4.95
C ASN A 161 -10.64 -20.06 4.90
N SER A 162 -10.80 -18.87 5.48
CA SER A 162 -12.09 -18.17 5.56
C SER A 162 -12.39 -17.26 4.36
N SER A 163 -11.36 -16.83 3.64
CA SER A 163 -11.47 -15.89 2.52
C SER A 163 -11.51 -16.55 1.15
N GLY A 164 -11.14 -17.82 1.06
CA GLY A 164 -10.98 -18.53 -0.21
C GLY A 164 -9.75 -18.10 -1.01
N TYR A 165 -8.85 -17.31 -0.41
CA TYR A 165 -7.55 -17.04 -0.99
C TYR A 165 -6.71 -18.33 -0.99
N GLN A 166 -5.97 -18.58 -2.06
CA GLN A 166 -4.96 -19.63 -2.12
C GLN A 166 -3.61 -19.14 -1.60
N ARG A 167 -3.44 -17.82 -1.56
CA ARG A 167 -2.20 -17.17 -1.12
C ARG A 167 -2.49 -15.82 -0.50
N LEU A 168 -1.74 -15.48 0.54
CA LEU A 168 -1.68 -14.12 1.09
C LEU A 168 -0.31 -13.49 0.79
N VAL A 169 -0.30 -12.22 0.40
CA VAL A 169 0.91 -11.42 0.27
C VAL A 169 0.82 -10.26 1.26
N LEU A 170 1.76 -10.24 2.21
CA LEU A 170 1.90 -9.18 3.19
C LEU A 170 2.97 -8.19 2.72
N VAL A 171 2.59 -6.92 2.63
CA VAL A 171 3.44 -5.82 2.17
C VAL A 171 3.76 -4.91 3.35
N ALA A 172 5.02 -4.90 3.78
CA ALA A 172 5.54 -3.93 4.74
C ALA A 172 6.17 -2.75 3.98
N ASP A 173 5.41 -1.67 3.79
CA ASP A 173 5.92 -0.46 3.14
C ASP A 173 6.74 0.37 4.13
N GLN A 174 7.76 1.07 3.63
CA GLN A 174 8.72 1.84 4.44
C GLN A 174 9.34 1.02 5.58
N PHE A 175 9.79 -0.20 5.28
CA PHE A 175 10.40 -1.09 6.28
C PHE A 175 11.61 -0.46 7.01
N GLU A 176 12.30 0.50 6.38
CA GLU A 176 13.35 1.29 7.00
C GLU A 176 12.88 2.08 8.25
N GLU A 177 11.58 2.31 8.41
CA GLU A 177 11.01 2.95 9.60
C GLU A 177 11.22 2.11 10.87
N LEU A 178 11.30 0.79 10.74
CA LEU A 178 11.67 -0.10 11.86
C LEU A 178 13.05 0.26 12.44
N TYR A 179 13.96 0.75 11.60
CA TYR A 179 15.33 1.10 12.00
C TYR A 179 15.46 2.53 12.51
N THR A 180 14.53 3.40 12.12
CA THR A 180 14.60 4.84 12.38
C THR A 180 13.61 5.33 13.44
N LEU A 181 12.48 4.64 13.63
CA LEU A 181 11.38 5.05 14.51
C LEU A 181 11.10 4.07 15.66
N ALA A 182 11.25 2.76 15.44
CA ALA A 182 10.96 1.77 16.46
C ALA A 182 12.06 1.72 17.54
N ALA A 183 11.66 1.41 18.78
CA ALA A 183 12.59 1.17 19.87
C ALA A 183 13.45 -0.07 19.58
N GLN A 184 14.63 -0.15 20.21
CA GLN A 184 15.56 -1.25 19.98
C GLN A 184 14.91 -2.62 20.25
N GLU A 185 14.20 -2.75 21.37
CA GLU A 185 13.51 -4.00 21.76
C GLU A 185 12.47 -4.44 20.72
N GLU A 186 11.63 -3.50 20.26
CA GLU A 186 10.64 -3.72 19.20
C GLU A 186 11.31 -4.20 17.91
N ARG A 187 12.38 -3.52 17.50
CA ARG A 187 13.11 -3.82 16.26
C ARG A 187 13.77 -5.20 16.27
N TYR A 188 14.31 -5.66 17.41
CA TYR A 188 14.94 -6.98 17.49
C TYR A 188 13.93 -8.12 17.57
N SER A 189 12.74 -7.84 18.09
CA SER A 189 11.68 -8.83 18.24
C SER A 189 10.88 -9.04 16.95
N PHE A 190 10.77 -8.01 16.09
CA PHE A 190 10.02 -8.05 14.84
C PHE A 190 10.82 -8.68 13.69
#